data_AF-A0A943NKX5-F1
#
_entry.id   AF-A0A943NKX5-F1
#
_cell.length_a   1.000
_cell.length_b   1.000
_cell.length_c   1.000
_cell.angle_alpha   90.00
_cell.angle_beta   90.00
_cell.angle_gamma   90.00
#
_symmetry.space_group_name_H-M   'P 1'
#
loop_
_entity.id
_entity.type
_entity.pdbx_description
1 polymer ?
#
loop_
_entity_poly.entity_id
_entity_poly.type
_entity_poly.pdbx_seq_one_letter_code
_entity_poly.pdbx_strand_id
1 'polypeptide(L)' 'MILYFSATGNCKYVAERIAAEFDDTAVSIEVSNGQVNLSEDEMLGIVTPVYNWELPITTREFLQNLQRTRAQRWF' A
#
# COMPACT_ATOMS: atom_id res chain seq x y z
N MET A 1 2.82 2.44 6.75
CA MET A 1 2.17 1.27 6.11
C MET A 1 2.66 1.03 4.68
N ILE A 2 2.83 -0.23 4.25
CA ILE A 2 3.11 -0.63 2.85
C ILE A 2 1.94 -1.43 2.26
N LEU A 3 1.26 -0.87 1.25
CA LEU A 3 0.23 -1.59 0.48
C LEU A 3 0.86 -2.30 -0.72
N TYR A 4 0.40 -3.50 -1.04
CA TYR A 4 0.90 -4.20 -2.22
C TYR A 4 -0.16 -4.97 -3.00
N PHE A 5 0.07 -5.10 -4.31
CA PHE A 5 -0.58 -6.09 -5.16
C PHE A 5 0.46 -7.08 -5.66
N SER A 6 0.12 -8.37 -5.74
CA SER A 6 1.09 -9.38 -6.14
C SER A 6 0.42 -10.58 -6.82
N ALA A 7 0.60 -10.70 -8.13
CA ALA A 7 0.09 -11.84 -8.89
C ALA A 7 0.80 -13.16 -8.54
N THR A 8 2.15 -13.16 -8.54
CA THR A 8 2.97 -14.38 -8.38
C THR A 8 3.87 -14.40 -7.15
N GLY A 9 3.81 -13.37 -6.30
CA GLY A 9 4.52 -13.33 -5.00
C GLY A 9 5.69 -12.34 -4.93
N ASN A 10 6.21 -11.87 -6.06
CA ASN A 10 7.40 -11.00 -6.07
C ASN A 10 7.18 -9.67 -5.33
N CYS A 11 6.05 -9.01 -5.60
CA CYS A 11 5.73 -7.73 -4.95
C CYS A 11 5.38 -7.91 -3.47
N LYS A 12 4.76 -9.04 -3.11
CA LYS A 12 4.57 -9.43 -1.70
C LYS A 12 5.91 -9.55 -0.99
N TYR A 13 6.85 -10.30 -1.56
CA TYR A 13 8.18 -10.47 -1.02
C TYR A 13 8.88 -9.12 -0.80
N VAL A 14 8.87 -8.24 -1.80
CA VAL A 14 9.48 -6.90 -1.67
C VAL A 14 8.78 -6.06 -0.59
N ALA A 15 7.45 -6.04 -0.55
CA ALA A 15 6.69 -5.29 0.44
C ALA A 15 6.97 -5.75 1.88
N GLU A 16 7.02 -7.07 2.11
CA GLU A 16 7.33 -7.65 3.42
C GLU A 16 8.75 -7.31 3.87
N ARG A 17 9.72 -7.25 2.95
CA ARG A 17 11.11 -6.87 3.26
C ARG A 17 11.24 -5.39 3.60
N ILE A 18 10.53 -4.51 2.87
CA ILE A 18 10.49 -3.07 3.18
C ILE A 18 9.82 -2.86 4.54
N ALA A 19 8.66 -3.48 4.75
CA ALA A 19 7.93 -3.37 6.02
C ALA A 19 8.81 -3.82 7.21
N ALA A 20 9.53 -4.94 7.08
CA ALA A 20 10.45 -5.40 8.12
C ALA A 20 11.61 -4.45 8.41
N GLU A 21 12.11 -3.71 7.42
CA GLU A 21 13.21 -2.75 7.60
C GLU A 21 12.77 -1.49 8.37
N PHE A 22 11.52 -1.06 8.16
CA PHE A 22 10.97 0.16 8.75
C PHE A 22 10.09 -0.10 9.99
N ASP A 23 10.08 -1.33 10.52
CA ASP A 23 9.18 -1.78 11.59
C ASP A 23 7.71 -1.42 11.31
N ASP A 24 7.30 -1.69 10.07
CA ASP A 24 6.00 -1.33 9.50
C ASP A 24 5.25 -2.60 9.05
N THR A 25 4.07 -2.42 8.46
CA THR A 25 3.19 -3.50 8.02
C THR A 25 3.06 -3.55 6.50
N ALA A 26 3.07 -4.76 5.94
CA ALA A 26 2.76 -5.02 4.54
C ALA A 26 1.34 -5.59 4.43
N VAL A 27 0.47 -4.95 3.64
CA VAL A 27 -0.95 -5.34 3.50
C VAL A 27 -1.29 -5.50 2.02
N SER A 28 -1.84 -6.67 1.65
CA SER A 28 -2.35 -6.87 0.29
C SER A 28 -3.57 -5.99 0.05
N ILE A 29 -3.62 -5.32 -1.11
CA ILE A 29 -4.80 -4.55 -1.52
C ILE A 29 -6.03 -5.44 -1.74
N GLU A 30 -5.84 -6.75 -1.97
CA GLU A 30 -6.92 -7.70 -2.21
C GLU A 30 -7.75 -8.01 -0.95
N VAL A 31 -7.18 -7.76 0.23
CA VAL A 31 -7.86 -7.92 1.53
C VAL A 31 -8.07 -6.59 2.24
N SER A 32 -7.57 -5.49 1.67
CA SER A 32 -7.75 -4.14 2.21
C SER A 32 -9.15 -3.62 1.89
N ASN A 33 -9.77 -2.91 2.83
CA ASN A 33 -11.03 -2.21 2.61
C ASN A 33 -10.83 -0.82 1.94
N GLY A 34 -9.61 -0.48 1.52
CA GLY A 34 -9.31 0.81 0.89
C GLY A 34 -9.37 2.00 1.83
N GLN A 35 -9.42 1.79 3.15
CA GLN A 35 -9.36 2.84 4.15
C GLN A 35 -8.00 2.83 4.83
N VAL A 36 -7.30 3.95 4.75
CA VAL A 36 -5.97 4.12 5.35
C VAL A 36 -5.98 5.33 6.26
N ASN A 37 -5.72 5.12 7.54
CA ASN A 37 -5.55 6.17 8.52
C ASN A 37 -4.05 6.30 8.82
N LEU A 38 -3.45 7.41 8.40
CA LEU A 38 -2.03 7.69 8.64
C LEU A 38 -1.89 8.69 9.79
N SER A 39 -0.92 8.44 10.65
CA SER A 39 -0.44 9.47 11.57
C SER A 39 0.27 10.60 10.78
N GLU A 40 0.47 11.78 11.39
CA GLU A 40 1.09 12.91 10.67
C GLU A 40 2.47 12.57 10.09
N ASP A 41 3.26 11.82 10.83
CA ASP A 41 4.62 11.42 10.46
C ASP A 41 4.67 10.07 9.73
N GLU A 42 3.51 9.43 9.48
CA GLU A 42 3.46 8.12 8.83
C GLU A 42 3.40 8.25 7.32
N MET A 43 4.22 7.45 6.63
CA MET A 43 4.22 7.35 5.18
C MET A 43 3.44 6.13 4.69
N LEU A 44 2.77 6.29 3.55
CA LEU A 44 2.15 5.19 2.81
C LEU A 44 3.05 4.78 1.65
N GLY A 45 3.57 3.56 1.69
CA GLY A 45 4.25 2.92 0.56
C GLY A 45 3.30 2.10 -0.30
N ILE A 46 3.60 1.98 -1.58
CA ILE A 46 2.86 1.14 -2.54
C ILE A 46 3.87 0.30 -3.34
N VAL A 47 3.66 -1.02 -3.37
CA VAL A 47 4.44 -1.96 -4.17
C VAL A 47 3.52 -2.72 -5.12
N THR A 48 3.76 -2.61 -6.42
CA THR A 48 2.90 -3.22 -7.45
C THR A 48 3.74 -3.63 -8.66
N PRO A 49 3.40 -4.73 -9.35
CA PRO A 49 4.12 -5.12 -10.54
C PRO A 49 3.87 -4.12 -11.67
N VAL A 50 4.84 -3.99 -12.56
CA VAL A 50 4.60 -3.35 -13.86
C VAL A 50 3.94 -4.39 -14.77
N TYR A 51 2.76 -4.07 -15.28
CA TYR A 51 2.01 -4.93 -16.20
C TYR A 51 1.80 -4.21 -17.52
N ASN A 52 2.38 -4.71 -18.61
CA ASN A 52 2.35 -4.08 -19.94
C ASN A 52 2.71 -2.58 -19.90
N TRP A 53 3.78 -2.21 -19.18
CA TRP A 53 4.21 -0.82 -18.98
C TRP A 53 3.24 0.07 -18.20
N GLU A 54 2.23 -0.53 -17.56
CA GLU A 54 1.22 0.16 -16.79
C GLU A 54 1.06 -0.44 -15.38
N LEU A 55 0.17 0.18 -14.60
CA LEU A 55 -0.38 -0.42 -13.40
C LEU A 55 -1.35 -1.55 -13.77
N PRO A 56 -1.33 -2.68 -13.05
CA PRO A 56 -2.41 -3.65 -13.08
C PRO A 56 -3.74 -2.96 -12.78
N ILE A 57 -4.80 -3.34 -13.51
CA ILE A 57 -6.14 -2.75 -13.36
C ILE A 57 -6.59 -2.78 -11.89
N THR A 58 -6.39 -3.92 -11.20
CA THR A 58 -6.68 -4.07 -9.76
C THR A 58 -6.00 -3.00 -8.90
N THR A 59 -4.72 -2.70 -9.16
CA THR A 59 -4.00 -1.65 -8.42
C THR A 59 -4.53 -0.27 -8.77
N ARG A 60 -4.77 0.00 -10.05
CA ARG A 60 -5.30 1.29 -10.53
C ARG A 60 -6.66 1.60 -9.90
N GLU A 61 -7.58 0.65 -9.94
CA GLU A 61 -8.93 0.78 -9.36
C GLU A 61 -8.88 0.95 -7.84
N PHE A 62 -8.02 0.18 -7.16
CA PHE A 62 -7.82 0.33 -5.72
C PHE A 62 -7.35 1.75 -5.38
N LEU A 63 -6.35 2.29 -6.09
CA LEU A 63 -5.82 3.62 -5.84
C LEU A 63 -6.83 4.74 -6.13
N GLN A 64 -7.70 4.56 -7.13
CA GLN A 64 -8.79 5.51 -7.43
C GLN A 64 -9.82 5.60 -6.30
N ASN A 65 -10.06 4.49 -5.59
CA ASN A 65 -11.04 4.40 -4.51
C ASN A 65 -10.41 4.53 -3.11
N LEU A 66 -9.10 4.70 -3.02
CA LEU A 66 -8.36 4.71 -1.77
C LEU A 66 -8.73 5.95 -0.94
N GLN A 67 -9.39 5.72 0.19
CA GLN A 67 -9.72 6.74 1.17
C GLN A 67 -8.58 6.87 2.17
N ARG A 68 -8.02 8.07 2.28
CA ARG A 68 -6.94 8.36 3.23
C ARG A 68 -7.37 9.45 4.20
N THR A 69 -7.25 9.17 5.48
CA THR A 69 -7.41 10.16 6.54
C THR A 69 -6.04 10.42 7.15
N ARG A 70 -5.72 11.69 7.38
CA ARG A 70 -4.52 12.07 8.15
C ARG A 70 -5.00 12.60 9.50
N ALA A 71 -4.50 12.04 10.59
CA ALA A 71 -4.78 12.60 11.91
C ALA A 71 -4.23 14.03 11.95
N GLN A 72 -5.05 15.01 12.35
CA GLN A 72 -4.59 16.38 12.58
C GLN A 72 -4.18 16.51 14.05
N ARG A 73 -2.98 17.02 14.32
CA ARG A 73 -2.60 17.42 15.68
C ARG A 73 -3.43 18.64 16.09
N TRP A 74 -4.19 18.48 17.17
CA TRP A 74 -4.74 19.62 17.91
C TRP A 74 -3.66 20.09 18.86
N PHE A 75 -3.25 21.37 18.75
CA PHE A 75 -2.38 22.04 19.71
C PHE A 75 -3.16 22.40 20.98
#